data_AF-A0A7J4V8N7-F1
#
_entry.id   AF-A0A7J4V8N7-F1
#
_cell.length_a   1.000
_cell.length_b   1.000
_cell.length_c   1.000
_cell.angle_alpha   90.00
_cell.angle_beta   90.00
_cell.angle_gamma   90.00
#
_symmetry.space_group_name_H-M   'P 1'
#
loop_
_entity.id
_entity.type
_entity.pdbx_description
1 polymer ?
#
loop_
_entity_poly.entity_id
_entity_poly.type
_entity_poly.pdbx_seq_one_letter_code
_entity_poly.pdbx_strand_id
1 'polypeptide(L)' 'MVVEVVTNLMILVPMSYLIGVYWGFGLPGAWFALIMYTTTYMALMFIKFYKGKWHLLKKI' A
#
# COMPACT_ATOMS: atom_id res chain seq x y z
N MET A 1 7.42 -1.58 7.67
CA MET A 1 8.81 -1.23 7.27
C MET A 1 9.00 -1.27 5.76
N VAL A 2 9.71 -2.21 5.11
CA VAL A 2 9.99 -2.08 3.65
C VAL A 2 8.72 -2.07 2.77
N VAL A 3 7.79 -3.01 3.01
CA VAL A 3 6.53 -3.09 2.24
C VAL A 3 5.75 -1.78 2.35
N GLU A 4 5.68 -1.22 3.55
CA GLU A 4 4.98 0.03 3.87
C GLU A 4 5.60 1.24 3.15
N VAL A 5 6.92 1.40 3.22
CA VAL A 5 7.64 2.48 2.52
C VAL A 5 7.43 2.39 1.01
N VAL A 6 7.53 1.17 0.45
CA VAL A 6 7.31 0.94 -0.98
C VAL A 6 5.87 1.27 -1.37
N THR A 7 4.88 0.79 -0.62
CA THR A 7 3.47 1.11 -0.92
C THR A 7 3.17 2.59 -0.77
N ASN A 8 3.79 3.28 0.19
CA ASN A 8 3.53 4.69 0.41
C ASN A 8 4.08 5.53 -0.76
N LEU A 9 5.35 5.32 -1.11
CA LEU A 9 6.00 6.10 -2.16
C LEU A 9 5.52 5.72 -3.57
N MET A 10 5.24 4.44 -3.83
CA MET A 10 4.93 3.96 -5.19
C MET A 10 3.43 3.87 -5.47
N ILE A 11 2.58 3.88 -4.43
CA ILE A 11 1.12 3.78 -4.61
C ILE A 11 0.43 5.02 -4.09
N LEU A 12 0.62 5.38 -2.81
CA LEU A 12 -0.12 6.50 -2.22
C LEU A 12 0.17 7.82 -2.93
N VAL A 13 1.45 8.18 -3.09
CA VAL A 13 1.84 9.47 -3.69
C VAL A 13 1.41 9.57 -5.17
N PRO A 14 1.71 8.60 -6.05
CA PRO A 14 1.36 8.70 -7.45
C PRO A 14 -0.16 8.64 -7.69
N MET A 15 -0.87 7.79 -6.94
CA MET A 15 -2.33 7.70 -7.06
C MET A 15 -3.02 8.96 -6.54
N SER A 16 -2.51 9.60 -5.49
CA SER A 16 -3.05 10.87 -5.00
C SER A 16 -2.91 11.98 -6.03
N TYR A 17 -1.77 12.04 -6.73
CA TYR A 17 -1.58 12.97 -7.84
C TYR A 17 -2.51 12.67 -9.01
N LEU A 18 -2.58 11.40 -9.43
CA LEU A 18 -3.37 11.00 -10.59
C LEU A 18 -4.87 11.25 -10.39
N ILE A 19 -5.41 10.85 -9.23
CA ILE A 19 -6.84 10.99 -8.96
C ILE A 19 -7.18 12.41 -8.51
N GLY A 20 -6.39 12.97 -7.59
CA GLY A 20 -6.67 14.28 -7.02
C GLY A 20 -6.39 15.44 -7.98
N VAL A 21 -5.29 15.37 -8.74
CA VAL A 21 -4.85 16.46 -9.62
C VAL A 21 -5.21 16.17 -11.07
N TYR A 22 -4.71 15.07 -11.65
CA TYR A 22 -4.85 14.83 -13.09
C TYR A 22 -6.31 14.57 -13.51
N TRP A 23 -7.09 13.84 -12.72
CA TRP A 23 -8.52 13.63 -12.97
C TRP A 23 -9.44 14.68 -12.33
N GLY A 24 -8.89 15.64 -11.59
CA GLY A 24 -9.66 16.77 -11.05
C GLY A 24 -10.62 16.43 -9.91
N PHE A 25 -10.53 15.25 -9.28
CA PHE A 25 -11.36 14.89 -8.13
C PHE A 25 -10.95 15.61 -6.84
N GLY A 26 -9.85 16.38 -6.86
CA GLY A 26 -9.41 17.22 -5.76
C GLY A 26 -9.10 16.45 -4.48
N LEU A 27 -9.42 17.06 -3.34
CA LEU A 27 -9.20 16.48 -2.01
C LEU A 27 -9.87 15.11 -1.85
N PRO A 28 -11.17 14.92 -2.19
CA PRO A 28 -11.81 13.60 -2.15
C PRO A 28 -11.07 12.53 -2.96
N GLY A 29 -10.52 12.91 -4.13
CA GLY A 29 -9.70 12.03 -4.95
C GLY A 29 -8.42 11.56 -4.25
N ALA A 30 -7.75 12.45 -3.51
CA ALA A 30 -6.58 12.08 -2.70
C ALA A 30 -6.94 11.14 -1.54
N TRP A 31 -8.11 11.31 -0.92
CA TRP A 31 -8.61 10.37 0.10
C TRP A 31 -8.92 8.99 -0.48
N PHE A 32 -9.40 8.92 -1.72
CA PHE A 32 -9.59 7.64 -2.39
C PHE A 32 -8.27 6.90 -2.63
N ALA A 33 -7.18 7.62 -2.94
CA ALA A 33 -5.85 7.04 -3.05
C ALA A 33 -5.37 6.42 -1.72
N LEU A 34 -5.79 6.96 -0.58
CA LEU A 34 -5.52 6.38 0.74
C LEU A 34 -6.17 5.00 0.91
N ILE A 35 -7.42 4.84 0.46
CA ILE A 35 -8.12 3.55 0.48
C ILE A 35 -7.36 2.53 -0.38
N MET A 36 -7.00 2.92 -1.61
CA MET A 36 -6.24 2.09 -2.55
C MET A 36 -4.88 1.65 -1.98
N TYR A 37 -4.16 2.57 -1.35
CA TYR A 37 -2.91 2.29 -0.64
C TYR A 37 -3.13 1.25 0.46
N THR A 38 -4.13 1.46 1.31
CA THR A 38 -4.38 0.61 2.48
C THR A 38 -4.73 -0.81 2.07
N THR A 39 -5.62 -0.97 1.08
CA THR A 39 -6.00 -2.28 0.55
C THR A 39 -4.79 -2.99 -0.08
N THR A 40 -3.96 -2.28 -0.84
CA THR A 40 -2.78 -2.89 -1.47
C THR A 40 -1.74 -3.29 -0.43
N TYR A 41 -1.52 -2.45 0.58
CA TYR A 41 -0.63 -2.76 1.70
C TYR A 41 -1.10 -4.03 2.44
N MET A 42 -2.39 -4.11 2.78
CA MET A 42 -2.97 -5.28 3.43
C MET A 42 -2.80 -6.55 2.58
N ALA A 43 -3.04 -6.47 1.27
CA ALA A 43 -2.85 -7.60 0.36
C ALA A 43 -1.39 -8.06 0.29
N LEU A 44 -0.44 -7.12 0.18
CA LEU A 44 1.00 -7.44 0.14
C LEU A 44 1.49 -8.02 1.47
N MET A 45 1.02 -7.49 2.60
CA MET A 45 1.31 -8.06 3.90
C MET A 45 0.70 -9.45 4.02
N PHE A 46 -0.55 -9.67 3.62
CA PHE A 46 -1.17 -10.97 3.60
C PHE A 46 -0.38 -11.98 2.75
N ILE A 47 0.04 -11.60 1.53
CA ILE A 47 0.85 -12.47 0.66
C ILE A 47 2.20 -12.77 1.31
N LYS A 48 2.85 -11.77 1.91
CA LYS A 48 4.09 -11.97 2.67
C LYS A 48 3.86 -12.96 3.83
N PHE A 49 2.76 -12.81 4.55
CA PHE A 49 2.33 -13.68 5.65
C PHE A 49 1.85 -15.07 5.21
N TYR A 50 1.40 -15.22 3.98
CA TYR A 50 0.96 -16.49 3.44
C TYR A 50 2.12 -17.29 2.83
N LYS A 51 3.02 -16.62 2.11
CA LYS A 51 4.17 -17.24 1.43
C LYS A 51 5.43 -17.32 2.28
N GLY A 52 5.55 -16.47 3.30
CA GLY A 52 6.66 -16.53 4.24
C GLY A 52 6.67 -17.87 4.95
N LYS A 53 7.85 -18.48 5.12
CA LYS A 53 7.99 -19.64 6.00
C LYS A 53 8.01 -19.14 7.45
N TRP A 54 6.86 -18.72 7.97
CA TRP A 54 6.71 -18.28 9.38
C TRP A 54 7.11 -19.39 10.36
N HIS A 55 6.99 -20.64 9.91
CA HIS A 55 7.36 -21.85 10.61
C HIS A 55 8.88 -22.09 10.69
N LEU A 56 9.69 -21.35 9.92
CA LEU A 56 11.16 -21.37 9.98
C LEU A 56 11.75 -20.30 10.90
N LEU A 57 10.93 -19.62 11.70
CA LEU A 57 11.44 -18.95 12.90
C LEU A 57 11.96 -20.04 13.84
N LYS A 58 13.19 -20.48 13.57
CA LYS A 58 13.98 -21.36 14.41
C LYS A 58 14.01 -20.68 15.78
N LYS A 59 13.41 -21.36 16.76
CA LYS A 59 13.49 -21.04 18.18
C LYS A 59 14.94 -20.70 18.49
N ILE A 60 15.22 -19.41 18.68
CA ILE A 60 16.50 -18.94 19.23
C ILE A 60 16.54 -19.40 20.69
#